data_AF-A0A2V7SI70-F1
#
_entry.id   AF-A0A2V7SI70-F1
#
_cell.length_a   1.000
_cell.length_b   1.000
_cell.length_c   1.000
_cell.angle_alpha   90.00
_cell.angle_beta   90.00
_cell.angle_gamma   90.00
#
_symmetry.space_group_name_H-M   'P 1'
#
loop_
_entity.id
_entity.type
_entity.pdbx_description
1 polymer ?
#
loop_
_entity_poly.entity_id
_entity_poly.type
_entity_poly.pdbx_seq_one_letter_code
_entity_poly.pdbx_strand_id
1 'polypeptide(L)'
;MTAAAVVAGARSRDLLASPLSPHVLPNAPKAYPIGLELFSVRRELARDLPATLSAVSKMGYQVVEFYAPYLGWTIPYAKGVRTQLDDLGLRCYSTHNPSSALMGGET
;
A
#
# COMPACT_ATOMS: atom_id res chain seq x y z
N MET A 1 -20.06 18.57 67.27
CA MET A 1 -18.74 19.23 67.26
C MET A 1 -18.14 18.94 65.89
N THR A 2 -17.82 19.87 64.99
CA THR A 2 -17.62 21.32 65.10
C THR A 2 -17.72 21.88 63.67
N ALA A 3 -18.38 23.02 63.49
CA ALA A 3 -18.29 23.82 62.26
C ALA A 3 -16.94 24.57 62.23
N ALA A 4 -16.40 24.82 61.04
CA ALA A 4 -15.42 25.88 60.81
C ALA A 4 -15.64 26.46 59.41
N ALA A 5 -15.93 27.76 59.37
CA ALA A 5 -16.01 28.57 58.16
C ALA A 5 -14.63 29.18 57.84
N VAL A 6 -14.25 29.26 56.56
CA VAL A 6 -13.19 30.17 56.08
C VAL A 6 -13.56 30.77 54.72
N VAL A 7 -13.83 32.08 54.78
CA VAL A 7 -13.46 33.22 53.91
C VAL A 7 -13.16 33.02 52.41
N ALA A 8 -13.89 33.85 51.65
CA ALA A 8 -13.71 34.45 50.33
C ALA A 8 -12.36 34.31 49.59
N GLY A 9 -12.48 34.12 48.27
CA GLY A 9 -11.47 34.50 47.29
C GLY A 9 -12.09 34.55 45.89
N ALA A 10 -12.30 35.77 45.37
CA ALA A 10 -12.65 35.98 43.96
C ALA A 10 -11.53 35.40 43.08
N ARG A 11 -11.87 34.49 42.16
CA ARG A 11 -10.94 33.94 41.18
C ARG A 11 -11.32 34.48 39.81
N SER A 12 -10.33 35.11 39.21
CA SER A 12 -10.33 35.83 37.95
C SER A 12 -11.04 35.08 36.82
N ARG A 13 -11.65 35.84 35.91
CA ARG A 13 -12.12 35.35 34.62
C ARG A 13 -10.91 34.81 33.85
N ASP A 14 -10.70 33.50 33.91
CA ASP A 14 -9.78 32.83 33.02
C ASP A 14 -10.32 32.99 31.59
N LEU A 15 -9.64 33.83 30.82
CA LEU A 15 -9.86 34.00 29.40
C LEU A 15 -9.60 32.64 28.76
N LEU A 16 -10.67 32.00 28.27
CA LEU A 16 -10.58 30.79 27.47
C LEU A 16 -9.68 31.07 26.27
N ALA A 17 -8.46 30.50 26.29
CA ALA A 17 -7.62 30.44 25.12
C ALA A 17 -8.39 29.66 24.04
N SER A 18 -8.76 30.35 22.98
CA SER A 18 -9.39 29.73 21.81
C SER A 18 -8.41 28.68 21.25
N PRO A 19 -8.80 27.40 21.10
CA PRO A 19 -7.91 26.42 20.50
C PRO A 19 -7.67 26.86 19.05
N LEU A 20 -6.40 27.13 18.74
CA LEU A 20 -5.95 27.33 17.36
C LEU A 20 -6.41 26.11 16.56
N SER A 21 -7.41 26.33 15.70
CA SER A 21 -7.87 25.29 14.79
C SER A 21 -6.66 24.87 13.95
N PRO A 22 -6.32 23.57 13.87
CA PRO A 22 -5.27 23.14 12.97
C PRO A 22 -5.71 23.53 11.56
N HIS A 23 -4.99 24.49 10.98
CA HIS A 23 -5.15 24.83 9.58
C HIS A 23 -4.77 23.58 8.77
N VAL A 24 -5.79 22.81 8.37
CA VAL A 24 -5.63 21.77 7.35
C VAL A 24 -5.17 22.51 6.10
N LEU A 25 -3.91 22.30 5.71
CA LEU A 25 -3.36 22.88 4.49
C LEU A 25 -4.22 22.38 3.32
N PRO A 26 -4.96 23.26 2.62
CA PRO A 26 -5.56 22.86 1.36
C PRO A 26 -4.39 22.54 0.41
N ASN A 27 -4.46 21.40 -0.29
CA ASN A 27 -3.42 20.84 -1.17
C ASN A 27 -2.26 20.03 -0.54
N ALA A 28 -2.53 19.10 0.38
CA ALA A 28 -1.59 18.00 0.58
C ALA A 28 -1.40 17.21 -0.74
N PRO A 29 -0.16 16.90 -1.17
CA PRO A 29 0.09 16.19 -2.42
C PRO A 29 -0.56 14.80 -2.37
N LYS A 30 -1.31 14.45 -3.43
CA LYS A 30 -1.94 13.14 -3.55
C LYS A 30 -0.84 12.09 -3.75
N ALA A 31 -0.74 11.13 -2.82
CA ALA A 31 0.15 10.00 -2.97
C ALA A 31 -0.42 9.03 -4.01
N TYR A 32 0.34 8.76 -5.06
CA TYR A 32 0.01 7.76 -6.08
C TYR A 32 0.89 6.52 -5.89
N PRO A 33 0.33 5.32 -6.04
CA PRO A 33 1.12 4.12 -5.90
C PRO A 33 2.15 4.01 -7.03
N ILE A 34 3.39 3.66 -6.68
CA ILE A 34 4.47 3.47 -7.64
C ILE A 34 4.57 1.99 -8.00
N GLY A 35 4.52 1.71 -9.30
CA GLY A 35 4.58 0.37 -9.87
C GLY A 35 5.91 0.04 -10.53
N LEU A 36 6.25 -1.24 -10.51
CA LEU A 36 7.38 -1.81 -11.25
C LEU A 36 6.89 -2.85 -12.26
N GLU A 37 7.18 -2.63 -13.54
CA GLU A 37 7.10 -3.70 -14.53
C GLU A 37 8.23 -4.71 -14.28
N LEU A 38 7.85 -5.96 -13.99
CA LEU A 38 8.75 -7.03 -13.56
C LEU A 38 9.71 -7.48 -14.66
N PHE A 39 9.51 -7.05 -15.91
CA PHE A 39 10.48 -7.28 -16.99
C PHE A 39 11.85 -6.66 -16.66
N SER A 40 11.86 -5.56 -15.90
CA SER A 40 13.06 -4.87 -15.40
C SER A 40 13.96 -5.79 -14.54
N VAL A 41 13.36 -6.78 -13.86
CA VAL A 41 14.02 -7.75 -12.97
C VAL A 41 13.75 -9.19 -13.40
N ARG A 42 13.52 -9.41 -14.70
CA ARG A 42 13.08 -10.71 -15.25
C ARG A 42 14.03 -11.87 -14.97
N ARG A 43 15.33 -11.59 -14.84
CA ARG A 43 16.35 -12.62 -14.59
C ARG A 43 16.23 -13.17 -13.17
N GLU A 44 15.98 -12.28 -12.22
CA GLU A 44 15.74 -12.59 -10.81
C GLU A 44 14.38 -13.28 -10.68
N LEU A 45 13.34 -12.74 -11.31
CA LEU A 45 11.99 -13.33 -11.29
C LEU A 45 11.99 -14.76 -11.85
N ALA A 46 12.68 -15.00 -12.97
CA ALA A 46 12.79 -16.33 -13.58
C ALA A 46 13.60 -17.31 -12.72
N ARG A 47 14.54 -16.82 -11.90
CA ARG A 47 15.32 -17.64 -10.98
C ARG A 47 14.51 -18.02 -9.74
N ASP A 48 13.86 -17.04 -9.12
CA ASP A 48 13.10 -17.21 -7.89
C ASP A 48 12.04 -16.11 -7.80
N LEU A 49 10.82 -16.44 -8.23
CA LEU A 49 9.70 -15.52 -8.23
C LEU A 49 9.34 -15.09 -6.80
N PRO A 50 9.17 -15.99 -5.81
CA PRO A 50 8.84 -15.58 -4.46
C PRO A 50 9.86 -14.63 -3.82
N ALA A 51 11.15 -14.92 -3.95
CA ALA A 51 12.19 -14.06 -3.39
C ALA A 51 12.22 -12.69 -4.08
N THR A 52 12.01 -12.66 -5.40
CA THR A 52 11.96 -11.42 -6.19
C THR A 52 10.80 -10.52 -5.76
N LEU A 53 9.60 -11.07 -5.60
CA LEU A 53 8.45 -10.28 -5.12
C LEU A 53 8.69 -9.73 -3.70
N SER A 54 9.29 -10.53 -2.81
CA SER A 54 9.67 -10.05 -1.47
C SER A 54 10.67 -8.90 -1.52
N ALA A 55 11.68 -8.98 -2.40
CA ALA A 55 12.65 -7.91 -2.59
C ALA A 55 12.00 -6.63 -3.15
N VAL A 56 11.10 -6.76 -4.14
CA VAL A 56 10.35 -5.63 -4.72
C VAL A 56 9.50 -4.91 -3.67
N SER A 57 8.77 -5.67 -2.82
CA SER A 57 8.02 -5.10 -1.70
C SER A 57 8.94 -4.37 -0.70
N LYS A 58 10.09 -4.97 -0.34
CA LYS A 58 11.08 -4.35 0.57
C LYS A 58 11.70 -3.06 0.01
N MET A 59 11.79 -2.93 -1.31
CA MET A 59 12.23 -1.69 -1.97
C MET A 59 11.17 -0.57 -1.90
N GLY A 60 9.94 -0.86 -1.48
CA GLY A 60 8.87 0.11 -1.29
C GLY A 60 7.93 0.27 -2.49
N TYR A 61 8.04 -0.56 -3.52
CA TYR A 61 7.04 -0.61 -4.58
C TYR A 61 5.71 -1.13 -4.05
N GLN A 62 4.62 -0.51 -4.48
CA GLN A 62 3.26 -0.92 -4.07
C GLN A 62 2.53 -1.70 -5.16
N VAL A 63 2.98 -1.56 -6.40
CA VAL A 63 2.35 -2.16 -7.57
C VAL A 63 3.39 -2.93 -8.39
N VAL A 64 2.96 -4.02 -9.00
CA VAL A 64 3.74 -4.77 -9.97
C VAL A 64 2.96 -4.95 -11.27
N GLU A 65 3.68 -5.12 -12.37
CA GLU A 65 3.14 -5.50 -13.66
C GLU A 65 3.90 -6.73 -14.18
N PHE A 66 3.19 -7.83 -14.45
CA PHE A 66 3.79 -9.03 -15.04
C PHE A 66 3.96 -8.88 -16.56
N TYR A 67 4.90 -9.62 -17.14
CA TYR A 67 5.19 -9.63 -18.58
C TYR A 67 4.78 -10.95 -19.27
N ALA A 68 3.60 -11.47 -18.92
CA ALA A 68 3.07 -12.75 -19.39
C ALA A 68 3.68 -14.10 -18.92
N PRO A 69 4.62 -14.22 -17.96
CA PRO A 69 5.14 -15.54 -17.56
C PRO A 69 4.04 -16.46 -16.98
N TYR A 70 2.95 -15.87 -16.51
CA TYR A 70 1.82 -16.57 -15.93
C TYR A 70 0.92 -17.31 -16.93
N LEU A 71 1.07 -17.06 -18.23
CA LEU A 71 0.29 -17.77 -19.25
C LEU A 71 0.61 -19.28 -19.28
N GLY A 72 1.79 -19.67 -18.81
CA GLY A 72 2.20 -21.08 -18.67
C GLY A 72 1.95 -21.69 -17.28
N TRP A 73 1.35 -20.95 -16.35
CA TRP A 73 1.16 -21.43 -14.98
C TRP A 73 -0.08 -22.33 -14.86
N THR A 74 -0.01 -23.28 -13.94
CA THR A 74 -1.22 -23.98 -13.49
C THR A 74 -2.06 -23.04 -12.62
N ILE A 75 -3.39 -23.24 -12.62
CA ILE A 75 -4.30 -22.45 -11.79
C ILE A 75 -3.91 -22.47 -10.28
N PRO A 76 -3.54 -23.61 -9.67
CA PRO A 76 -3.07 -23.62 -8.29
C PRO A 76 -1.83 -22.77 -8.05
N TYR A 77 -0.86 -22.82 -8.97
CA TYR A 77 0.35 -22.01 -8.86
C TYR A 77 0.04 -20.51 -8.98
N ALA A 78 -0.80 -20.12 -9.94
CA ALA A 78 -1.25 -18.74 -10.09
C ALA A 78 -1.96 -18.20 -8.84
N LYS A 79 -2.80 -19.03 -8.19
CA LYS A 79 -3.43 -18.68 -6.91
C LYS A 79 -2.40 -18.50 -5.79
N GLY A 80 -1.38 -19.36 -5.72
CA GLY A 80 -0.28 -19.22 -4.76
C GLY A 80 0.48 -17.90 -4.93
N VAL A 81 0.80 -17.53 -6.17
CA VAL A 81 1.43 -16.23 -6.48
C VAL A 81 0.51 -15.07 -6.09
N ARG A 82 -0.80 -15.19 -6.35
CA ARG A 82 -1.78 -14.17 -5.93
C ARG A 82 -1.80 -13.99 -4.41
N THR A 83 -1.84 -15.08 -3.64
CA THR A 83 -1.77 -15.02 -2.17
C THR A 83 -0.49 -14.32 -1.71
N GLN A 84 0.65 -14.64 -2.32
CA GLN A 84 1.91 -13.99 -1.97
C GLN A 84 1.89 -12.47 -2.23
N LEU A 85 1.29 -12.03 -3.34
CA LEU A 85 1.13 -10.59 -3.61
C LEU A 85 0.28 -9.92 -2.52
N ASP A 86 -0.83 -10.55 -2.14
CA ASP A 86 -1.70 -10.03 -1.08
C ASP A 86 -0.95 -9.95 0.27
N ASP A 87 -0.17 -10.98 0.64
CA ASP A 87 0.63 -11.03 1.87
C ASP A 87 1.73 -9.94 1.90
N LEU A 88 2.32 -9.62 0.74
CA LEU A 88 3.36 -8.60 0.60
C LEU A 88 2.81 -7.17 0.46
N GLY A 89 1.48 -7.01 0.40
CA GLY A 89 0.83 -5.74 0.12
C GLY A 89 1.06 -5.23 -1.31
N LEU A 90 1.47 -6.10 -2.23
CA LEU A 90 1.69 -5.76 -3.64
C LEU A 90 0.39 -5.92 -4.43
N ARG A 91 0.07 -4.93 -5.27
CA ARG A 91 -1.07 -5.01 -6.20
C ARG A 91 -0.58 -5.20 -7.64
N CYS A 92 -1.23 -6.08 -8.38
CA CYS A 92 -1.01 -6.20 -9.83
C CYS A 92 -2.17 -5.53 -10.57
N TYR A 93 -1.98 -4.31 -11.09
CA TYR A 93 -3.01 -3.57 -11.81
C TYR A 93 -2.97 -3.75 -13.33
N SER A 94 -1.85 -4.24 -13.86
CA SER A 94 -1.58 -4.31 -15.28
C SER A 94 -0.79 -5.57 -15.61
N THR A 95 -0.69 -5.85 -16.91
CA THR A 95 0.15 -6.89 -17.47
C THR A 95 0.57 -6.52 -18.88
N HIS A 96 1.79 -6.89 -19.25
CA HIS A 96 2.35 -6.77 -20.59
C HIS A 96 2.31 -8.15 -21.26
N ASN A 97 1.45 -8.31 -22.27
CA ASN A 97 1.27 -9.57 -22.98
C ASN A 97 1.63 -9.46 -24.46
N PRO A 98 2.15 -10.54 -25.08
CA PRO A 98 2.29 -10.60 -26.53
C PRO A 98 0.90 -10.60 -27.19
N SER A 99 0.82 -10.11 -28.43
CA SER A 99 -0.43 -10.10 -29.21
C SER A 99 -1.06 -11.49 -29.39
N SER A 100 -0.23 -12.54 -29.42
CA SER A 100 -0.70 -13.93 -29.48
C SER A 100 -1.59 -14.32 -28.30
N ALA A 101 -1.47 -13.67 -27.14
CA ALA A 101 -2.35 -13.91 -26.00
C ALA A 101 -3.79 -13.40 -26.22
N LEU A 102 -4.02 -12.57 -27.24
CA LEU A 102 -5.34 -12.08 -27.64
C LEU A 102 -5.98 -12.97 -28.72
N MET A 103 -5.19 -13.84 -29.34
CA MET A 103 -5.68 -14.80 -30.32
C MET A 103 -6.10 -16.06 -29.56
N GLY A 104 -7.34 -16.51 -29.76
CA GLY A 104 -7.81 -17.76 -29.14
C GLY A 104 -6.89 -18.92 -29.52
N GLY A 105 -6.47 -19.71 -28.52
CA GLY A 105 -5.74 -20.94 -28.77
C GLY A 105 -6.68 -21.98 -29.38
N GLU A 106 -6.22 -22.70 -30.41
CA GLU A 106 -6.82 -23.99 -30.75
C GLU A 106 -6.73 -24.87 -29.49
N THR A 107 -7.89 -25.28 -28.99
CA THR A 107 -8.05 -26.05 -27.75
C THR A 107 -7.49 -27.46 -27.87
#